data_AF-A0A1I3NRF6-F1
#
_entry.id   AF-A0A1I3NRF6-F1
#
_cell.length_a   1.000
_cell.length_b   1.000
_cell.length_c   1.000
_cell.angle_alpha   90.00
_cell.angle_beta   90.00
_cell.angle_gamma   90.00
#
_symmetry.space_group_name_H-M   'P 1'
#
loop_
_entity.id
_entity.type
_entity.pdbx_description
1 polymer ?
#
loop_
_entity_poly.entity_id
_entity_poly.type
_entity_poly.pdbx_seq_one_letter_code
_entity_poly.pdbx_strand_id
1 'polypeptide(L)'
;MQYYEALKTSKASEDPIYFMDATYPHHNPVAGYGRIKRGQDHEIRSHTGRQRLNINGAINTVSLQAIVRYDDPINAQIDYPTVSANRGTPSSSKYSHYL
;
A
#
# COMPACT_ATOMS: atom_id res chain seq x y z
N MET A 1 -4.23 0.79 23.17
CA MET A 1 -3.40 1.22 24.31
C MET A 1 -3.02 0.06 25.24
N GLN A 2 -3.96 -0.74 25.77
CA GLN A 2 -3.64 -1.81 26.74
C GLN A 2 -2.61 -2.85 26.25
N TYR A 3 -2.70 -3.27 24.98
CA TYR A 3 -1.76 -4.26 24.41
C TYR A 3 -0.30 -3.78 24.39
N TYR A 4 -0.08 -2.51 24.06
CA TYR A 4 1.26 -1.92 24.03
C TYR A 4 1.89 -1.88 25.43
N GLU A 5 1.12 -1.47 26.45
CA GLU A 5 1.62 -1.41 27.83
C GLU A 5 1.94 -2.81 28.36
N ALA A 6 1.11 -3.81 28.04
CA ALA A 6 1.37 -5.21 28.40
C ALA A 6 2.65 -5.72 27.73
N LEU A 7 2.80 -5.51 26.42
CA LEU A 7 3.98 -5.90 25.65
C LEU A 7 5.25 -5.20 26.16
N LYS A 8 5.16 -3.91 26.49
CA LYS A 8 6.26 -3.12 27.04
C LYS A 8 6.71 -3.65 28.41
N THR A 9 5.77 -4.19 29.20
CA THR A 9 6.04 -4.75 30.53
C THR A 9 6.56 -6.18 30.47
N SER A 10 6.11 -6.99 29.52
CA SER A 10 6.45 -8.42 29.43
C SER A 10 7.68 -8.72 28.58
N LYS A 11 8.12 -7.81 27.71
CA LYS A 11 9.28 -8.02 26.82
C LYS A 11 10.60 -8.15 27.62
N ALA A 12 11.59 -8.83 27.03
CA ALA A 12 12.94 -8.81 27.57
C ALA A 12 13.59 -7.42 27.37
N SER A 13 14.68 -7.16 28.10
CA SER A 13 15.39 -5.88 28.05
C SER A 13 16.00 -5.61 26.67
N GLU A 14 16.47 -6.68 26.04
CA GLU A 14 17.13 -6.77 24.76
C GLU A 14 16.17 -6.79 23.57
N ASP A 15 14.87 -6.95 23.80
CA ASP A 15 13.85 -7.03 22.75
C ASP A 15 13.29 -5.63 22.42
N PRO A 16 13.71 -4.98 21.33
CA PRO A 16 13.15 -3.69 20.94
C PRO A 16 11.72 -3.84 20.41
N ILE A 17 10.85 -2.88 20.75
CA ILE A 17 9.55 -2.72 20.09
C ILE A 17 9.73 -1.70 18.96
N TYR A 18 9.33 -2.09 17.75
CA TYR A 18 9.31 -1.21 16.59
C TYR A 18 7.89 -0.84 16.21
N PHE A 19 7.70 0.41 15.82
CA PHE A 19 6.51 0.89 15.15
C PHE A 19 6.83 1.04 13.67
N MET A 20 6.04 0.41 12.80
CA MET A 20 6.27 0.42 11.36
C MET A 20 5.12 1.06 10.60
N ASP A 21 5.45 1.72 9.50
CA ASP A 21 4.50 2.28 8.56
C ASP A 21 5.08 2.25 7.13
N ALA A 22 4.23 2.33 6.13
CA ALA A 22 4.60 2.29 4.72
C ALA A 22 3.94 3.43 3.94
N THR A 23 4.71 4.07 3.06
CA THR A 23 4.20 5.15 2.20
C THR A 23 4.57 4.94 0.74
N TYR A 24 3.64 5.33 -0.14
CA TYR A 24 3.76 5.23 -1.59
C TYR A 24 3.69 6.64 -2.19
N PRO A 25 4.79 7.40 -2.18
CA PRO A 25 4.81 8.73 -2.78
C PRO A 25 4.49 8.68 -4.28
N HIS A 26 3.62 9.57 -4.72
CA HIS A 26 3.32 9.75 -6.14
C HIS A 26 4.35 10.68 -6.78
N HIS A 27 4.99 10.22 -7.83
CA HIS A 27 5.92 11.02 -8.64
C HIS A 27 5.19 12.02 -9.57
N ASN A 28 3.89 11.83 -9.79
CA ASN A 28 3.13 12.65 -10.72
C ASN A 28 2.63 13.94 -10.10
N PRO A 29 2.68 15.07 -10.85
CA PRO A 29 2.15 16.33 -10.36
C PRO A 29 0.65 16.21 -10.12
N VAL A 30 0.23 16.63 -8.93
CA VAL A 30 -1.19 16.84 -8.62
C VAL A 30 -1.51 18.26 -9.03
N ALA A 31 -2.50 18.43 -9.91
CA ALA A 31 -2.95 19.75 -10.33
C ALA A 31 -3.40 20.56 -9.12
N GLY A 32 -2.68 21.64 -8.80
CA GLY A 32 -3.01 22.56 -7.72
C GLY A 32 -3.94 23.69 -8.15
N TYR A 33 -3.92 24.80 -7.41
CA TYR A 33 -4.68 26.01 -7.76
C TYR A 33 -3.95 26.83 -8.83
N GLY A 34 -4.60 27.06 -9.98
CA GLY A 34 -4.07 27.88 -11.07
C GLY A 34 -5.15 28.69 -11.74
N ARG A 35 -4.84 29.95 -12.11
CA ARG A 35 -5.72 30.75 -12.96
C ARG A 35 -5.44 30.41 -14.43
N ILE A 36 -6.14 29.40 -14.94
CA ILE A 36 -6.12 29.05 -16.37
C ILE A 36 -7.08 29.98 -17.10
N LYS A 37 -6.60 30.60 -18.19
CA LYS A 37 -7.41 31.51 -19.00
C LYS A 37 -8.55 30.74 -19.66
N ARG A 38 -9.78 31.27 -19.57
CA ARG A 38 -10.95 30.63 -20.21
C ARG A 38 -10.73 30.50 -21.72
N GLY A 39 -11.08 29.33 -22.25
CA GLY A 39 -10.95 29.01 -23.68
C GLY A 39 -9.54 28.63 -24.13
N GLN A 40 -8.60 28.43 -23.19
CA GLN A 40 -7.25 28.00 -23.51
C GLN A 40 -6.91 26.71 -22.74
N ASP A 41 -6.56 25.66 -23.48
CA ASP A 41 -6.09 24.42 -22.89
C ASP A 41 -4.69 24.61 -22.31
N HIS A 42 -4.46 24.01 -21.15
CA HIS A 42 -3.16 24.00 -20.49
C HIS A 42 -2.73 22.56 -20.26
N GLU A 43 -1.67 22.15 -20.95
CA GLU A 43 -1.13 20.80 -20.84
C GLU A 43 -0.39 20.63 -19.51
N ILE A 44 -0.86 19.69 -18.69
CA ILE A 44 -0.13 19.26 -17.49
C ILE A 44 0.68 18.03 -17.88
N ARG A 45 2.00 18.22 -17.99
CA ARG A 45 2.91 17.12 -18.24
C ARG A 45 2.84 16.13 -17.07
N SER A 46 2.50 14.88 -17.37
CA SER A 46 2.59 13.78 -16.42
C SER A 46 3.58 12.76 -16.94
N HIS A 47 4.34 12.14 -16.03
CA HIS A 47 5.12 10.96 -16.41
C HIS A 47 4.15 9.77 -16.49
N THR A 48 4.10 9.11 -17.64
CA THR A 48 3.26 7.90 -17.86
C THR A 48 3.82 6.66 -17.17
N GLY A 49 5.05 6.75 -16.65
CA GLY A 49 5.67 5.69 -15.86
C GLY A 49 4.94 5.48 -14.54
N ARG A 50 4.37 4.30 -14.35
CA ARG A 50 3.70 3.88 -13.11
C ARG A 50 4.69 3.31 -12.08
N GLN A 51 5.93 3.81 -12.09
CA GLN A 51 6.93 3.41 -11.10
C GLN A 51 6.54 4.04 -9.76
N ARG A 52 6.23 3.17 -8.80
CA ARG A 52 5.96 3.54 -7.43
C ARG A 52 7.19 3.20 -6.62
N LEU A 53 7.72 4.18 -5.90
CA LEU A 53 8.71 3.92 -4.86
C LEU A 53 7.94 3.47 -3.62
N ASN A 54 8.19 2.27 -3.12
CA ASN A 54 7.67 1.83 -1.83
C ASN A 54 8.67 2.19 -0.75
N ILE A 55 8.26 2.99 0.23
CA ILE A 55 9.09 3.35 1.39
C ILE A 55 8.49 2.67 2.61
N ASN A 56 9.19 1.69 3.16
CA ASN A 56 8.84 1.00 4.41
C ASN A 56 9.73 1.51 5.53
N GLY A 57 9.15 2.03 6.60
CA GLY A 57 9.87 2.56 7.76
C GLY A 57 9.51 1.80 9.03
N ALA A 58 10.48 1.60 9.91
CA ALA A 58 10.26 1.13 11.27
C ALA A 58 11.12 1.94 12.26
N ILE A 59 10.53 2.40 13.37
CA ILE A 59 11.23 3.18 14.40
C ILE A 59 11.15 2.50 15.76
N ASN A 60 12.30 2.42 16.43
CA ASN A 60 12.37 2.10 17.86
C ASN A 60 12.19 3.40 18.65
N THR A 61 11.11 3.50 19.43
CA THR A 61 10.77 4.73 20.17
C THR A 61 11.65 4.96 21.41
N VAL A 62 12.43 3.97 21.84
CA VAL A 62 13.37 4.08 22.97
C VAL A 62 14.71 4.61 22.48
N SER A 63 15.29 4.02 21.44
CA SER A 63 16.58 4.45 20.89
C SER A 63 16.48 5.56 19.85
N LEU A 64 15.26 5.85 19.37
CA LEU A 64 14.96 6.77 18.27
C LEU A 64 15.68 6.41 16.95
N GLN A 65 16.10 5.16 16.82
CA GLN A 65 16.71 4.65 15.59
C GLN A 65 15.61 4.19 14.63
N ALA A 66 15.73 4.61 13.37
CA ALA A 66 14.83 4.23 12.29
C ALA A 66 15.55 3.32 11.28
N ILE A 67 14.82 2.33 10.79
CA ILE A 67 15.19 1.49 9.65
C ILE A 67 14.26 1.87 8.51
N VAL A 68 14.83 2.21 7.35
CA VAL A 68 14.08 2.58 6.15
C VAL A 68 14.51 1.68 5.01
N ARG A 69 13.53 1.12 4.30
CA ARG A 69 13.74 0.29 3.12
C ARG A 69 13.00 0.85 1.92
N TYR A 70 13.64 0.70 0.76
CA TYR A 70 13.06 0.95 -0.53
C TYR A 70 12.89 -0.39 -1.22
N ASP A 71 11.64 -0.80 -1.40
CA ASP A 71 11.33 -2.10 -1.98
C ASP A 71 10.52 -1.91 -3.28
N ASP A 72 10.58 -2.91 -4.15
CA ASP A 72 9.66 -2.97 -5.29
C ASP A 72 8.22 -3.20 -4.79
N PRO A 73 7.19 -2.84 -5.57
CA PRO A 73 5.80 -3.05 -5.19
C PRO A 73 5.52 -4.54 -4.98
N ILE A 74 5.22 -4.94 -3.73
CA ILE A 74 4.56 -6.22 -3.46
C ILE A 74 3.10 -6.02 -3.86
N ASN A 75 2.75 -6.44 -5.07
CA ASN A 75 1.34 -6.53 -5.45
C ASN A 75 0.68 -7.60 -4.58
N ALA A 76 -0.47 -7.28 -3.99
CA ALA A 76 -1.36 -8.27 -3.36
C ALA A 76 -2.00 -9.15 -4.44
N GLN A 77 -1.18 -9.89 -5.18
CA GLN A 77 -1.69 -10.85 -6.14
C GLN A 77 -2.10 -12.09 -5.37
N ILE A 78 -3.41 -12.22 -5.13
CA ILE A 78 -4.00 -13.48 -4.73
C ILE A 78 -4.00 -14.35 -6.00
N ASP A 79 -2.99 -15.20 -6.14
CA ASP A 79 -3.01 -16.27 -7.14
C ASP A 79 -4.03 -17.33 -6.69
N TYR A 80 -5.30 -17.14 -7.06
CA TYR A 80 -6.22 -18.28 -7.10
C TYR A 80 -5.78 -19.17 -8.27
N PRO A 81 -5.40 -20.44 -8.05
CA PRO A 81 -5.19 -21.34 -9.17
C PRO A 81 -6.50 -21.46 -9.93
N THR A 82 -6.51 -21.00 -11.19
CA THR A 82 -7.64 -21.22 -12.10
C THR A 82 -7.71 -22.72 -12.37
N VAL A 83 -8.66 -23.41 -11.74
CA VAL A 83 -8.95 -24.82 -12.06
C VAL A 83 -9.93 -24.84 -13.23
N SER A 84 -9.44 -25.27 -14.39
CA SER A 84 -10.25 -25.53 -15.58
C SER A 84 -11.06 -26.82 -15.37
N ALA A 85 -12.36 -26.72 -15.08
CA ALA A 85 -13.27 -27.86 -15.11
C ALA A 85 -13.96 -27.94 -16.49
N ASN A 86 -13.76 -29.04 -17.21
CA ASN A 86 -14.41 -29.30 -18.50
C ASN A 86 -15.88 -29.68 -18.33
N ARG A 87 -16.71 -29.18 -19.26
CA ARG A 87 -18.18 -29.17 -19.26
C ARG A 87 -18.81 -30.57 -19.11
N GLY A 88 -19.65 -30.72 -18.09
CA GLY A 88 -20.66 -31.77 -17.97
C GLY A 88 -21.86 -31.28 -17.17
N THR A 89 -22.90 -30.81 -17.89
CA THR A 89 -24.26 -30.41 -17.46
C THR A 89 -24.45 -29.18 -16.55
N PRO A 90 -25.35 -28.23 -16.92
CA PRO A 90 -25.64 -27.06 -16.10
C PRO A 90 -26.75 -27.37 -15.10
N SER A 91 -26.50 -27.15 -13.80
CA SER A 91 -27.58 -27.04 -12.81
C SER A 91 -27.50 -25.68 -12.12
N SER A 92 -28.62 -24.99 -12.19
CA SER A 92 -28.91 -23.66 -11.70
C SER A 92 -28.49 -23.42 -10.25
N SER A 93 -27.85 -22.28 -9.98
CA SER A 93 -28.12 -21.40 -8.81
C SER A 93 -26.94 -20.43 -8.59
N LYS A 94 -27.25 -19.12 -8.69
CA LYS A 94 -26.85 -17.98 -7.83
C LYS A 94 -25.36 -17.93 -7.38
N TYR A 95 -24.63 -16.81 -7.50
CA TYR A 95 -24.85 -15.55 -6.81
C TYR A 95 -24.01 -14.43 -7.47
N SER A 96 -24.55 -13.21 -7.42
CA SER A 96 -23.94 -11.94 -7.81
C SER A 96 -23.07 -11.39 -6.67
N HIS A 97 -21.83 -10.96 -6.92
CA HIS A 97 -21.09 -10.03 -6.05
C HIS A 97 -20.15 -9.17 -6.92
N TYR A 98 -20.37 -7.86 -7.07
CA TYR A 98 -20.09 -6.72 -6.18
C TYR A 98 -18.60 -6.36 -6.06
N LEU A 99 -18.39 -5.04 -6.19
CA LEU A 99 -17.16 -4.24 -6.12
C LEU A 99 -16.14 -4.71 -5.08
#